data_AF-A0A5E7EHQ1-F1
#
_entry.id   AF-A0A5E7EHQ1-F1
#
_cell.length_a   1.000
_cell.length_b   1.000
_cell.length_c   1.000
_cell.angle_alpha   90.00
_cell.angle_beta   90.00
_cell.angle_gamma   90.00
#
_symmetry.space_group_name_H-M   'P 1'
#
loop_
_entity.id
_entity.type
_entity.pdbx_description
1 polymer ?
#
loop_
_entity_poly.entity_id
_entity_poly.type
_entity_poly.pdbx_seq_one_letter_code
_entity_poly.pdbx_strand_id
1 'polypeptide(L)' 'MRRRQRPVGKPLSAKELEILRWARAGKTVWEISVIRDISQATVKFHLSNIYCKLEVTNRAQAVGEALNRGLLN' A
#
# COMPACT_ATOMS: atom_id res chain seq x y z
N MET A 1 9.99 22.83 -8.79
CA MET A 1 9.62 21.66 -7.94
C MET A 1 8.31 21.07 -8.48
N ARG A 2 8.27 19.80 -8.93
CA ARG A 2 7.01 19.18 -9.37
C ARG A 2 6.12 18.96 -8.16
N ARG A 3 4.97 19.63 -8.09
CA ARG A 3 3.92 19.38 -7.10
C ARG A 3 3.47 17.93 -7.26
N ARG A 4 3.88 17.03 -6.36
CA ARG A 4 3.42 15.63 -6.36
C ARG A 4 1.90 15.67 -6.21
N GLN A 5 1.16 15.34 -7.28
CA GLN A 5 -0.30 15.22 -7.20
C GLN A 5 -0.62 14.15 -6.15
N ARG A 6 -1.51 14.47 -5.20
CA ARG A 6 -2.06 13.48 -4.29
C ARG A 6 -2.85 12.45 -5.10
N PRO A 7 -2.56 11.14 -5.01
CA PRO A 7 -3.20 10.14 -5.85
C PRO A 7 -4.60 9.73 -5.37
N VAL A 8 -5.37 10.63 -4.76
CA VAL A 8 -6.72 10.32 -4.23
C VAL A 8 -7.60 9.75 -5.34
N GLY A 9 -8.33 8.67 -5.05
CA GLY A 9 -9.25 8.03 -5.99
C GLY A 9 -8.61 7.32 -7.19
N LYS A 10 -7.27 7.31 -7.31
CA LYS A 10 -6.59 6.53 -8.37
C LYS A 10 -6.56 5.05 -8.01
N PRO A 11 -6.68 4.13 -8.99
CA PRO A 11 -6.51 2.70 -8.73
C PRO A 11 -5.15 2.39 -8.10
N LEU A 12 -5.11 1.34 -7.26
CA LEU A 12 -3.86 0.76 -6.79
C LEU A 12 -3.10 0.17 -7.99
N SER A 13 -1.81 0.45 -8.05
CA SER A 13 -0.91 -0.19 -9.00
C SER A 13 -0.64 -1.64 -8.60
N ALA A 14 -0.12 -2.45 -9.52
CA ALA A 14 0.27 -3.83 -9.23
C ALA A 14 1.25 -3.94 -8.04
N LYS A 15 2.25 -3.05 -7.97
CA LYS A 15 3.24 -3.00 -6.87
C LYS A 15 2.59 -2.66 -5.52
N GLU A 16 1.63 -1.75 -5.53
CA GLU A 16 0.88 -1.39 -4.33
C GLU A 16 -0.04 -2.53 -3.87
N LEU A 17 -0.70 -3.22 -4.80
CA LEU A 17 -1.49 -4.42 -4.49
C LEU A 17 -0.62 -5.53 -3.89
N GLU A 18 0.58 -5.78 -4.42
CA GLU A 18 1.50 -6.76 -3.84
C GLU A 18 1.92 -6.41 -2.41
N ILE A 19 2.27 -5.14 -2.16
CA ILE A 19 2.59 -4.68 -0.80
C ILE A 19 1.39 -4.88 0.13
N LEU A 20 0.18 -4.60 -0.35
CA LEU A 20 -1.03 -4.74 0.44
C LEU A 20 -1.39 -6.21 0.71
N ARG A 21 -1.08 -7.15 -0.20
CA ARG A 21 -1.21 -8.60 0.02
C ARG A 21 -0.29 -9.06 1.15
N TRP A 22 0.97 -8.64 1.16
CA TRP A 22 1.87 -8.97 2.26
C TRP A 22 1.46 -8.30 3.57
N ALA A 23 0.91 -7.08 3.51
CA ALA A 23 0.32 -6.44 4.66
C ALA A 23 -0.87 -7.20 5.23
N ARG A 24 -1.75 -7.74 4.38
CA ARG A 24 -2.84 -8.65 4.78
C ARG A 24 -2.30 -9.90 5.46
N ALA A 25 -1.19 -10.46 4.96
CA ALA A 25 -0.52 -11.63 5.54
C ALA A 25 0.27 -11.33 6.84
N GLY A 26 0.16 -10.12 7.41
CA GLY A 26 0.80 -9.76 8.67
C GLY A 26 2.29 -9.39 8.56
N LYS A 27 2.84 -9.28 7.36
CA LYS A 27 4.28 -8.98 7.17
C LYS A 27 4.63 -7.55 7.57
N THR A 28 5.71 -7.39 8.31
CA THR A 28 6.26 -6.08 8.69
C THR A 28 6.81 -5.33 7.47
N VAL A 29 7.04 -4.02 7.61
CA VAL A 29 7.69 -3.22 6.55
C VAL A 29 9.07 -3.78 6.17
N TRP A 30 9.81 -4.27 7.17
CA TRP A 30 11.10 -4.92 6.96
C TRP A 30 10.96 -6.22 6.19
N GLU A 31 10.07 -7.14 6.60
CA GLU A 31 9.84 -8.39 5.87
C GLU A 31 9.41 -8.14 4.43
N ILE A 32 8.50 -7.19 4.19
CA ILE A 32 8.08 -6.82 2.83
C ILE A 32 9.25 -6.30 2.01
N SER A 33 10.12 -5.49 2.62
CA SER A 33 11.31 -4.95 1.94
C SER A 33 12.25 -6.07 1.50
N VAL A 34 12.44 -7.09 2.33
CA VAL A 34 13.23 -8.29 2.02
C VAL A 34 12.55 -9.13 0.93
N ILE A 35 11.25 -9.43 1.08
CA ILE A 35 10.48 -10.25 0.12
C ILE A 35 10.47 -9.61 -1.29
N ARG A 36 10.40 -8.27 -1.36
CA ARG A 36 10.29 -7.54 -2.62
C ARG A 36 11.62 -7.02 -3.16
N ASP A 37 12.73 -7.24 -2.45
CA ASP A 37 14.06 -6.71 -2.77
C ASP A 37 14.07 -5.19 -3.04
N ILE A 38 13.51 -4.43 -2.11
CA ILE A 38 13.45 -2.96 -2.16
C ILE A 38 13.72 -2.37 -0.77
N SER A 39 14.03 -1.08 -0.69
CA SER A 39 14.23 -0.43 0.62
C SER A 39 12.94 -0.35 1.44
N GLN A 40 13.07 -0.36 2.77
CA GLN A 40 11.94 -0.06 3.69
C GLN A 40 11.31 1.31 3.40
N ALA A 41 12.10 2.30 2.97
CA ALA A 41 11.59 3.61 2.58
C ALA A 41 10.68 3.52 1.35
N THR A 42 11.02 2.68 0.37
CA THR A 42 10.19 2.39 -0.81
C THR A 42 8.88 1.71 -0.41
N VAL A 43 8.92 0.75 0.51
CA VAL A 43 7.70 0.12 1.06
C VAL A 43 6.80 1.15 1.74
N LYS A 44 7.37 2.00 2.62
CA LYS A 44 6.62 3.08 3.29
C LYS A 44 6.03 4.06 2.28
N PHE A 45 6.77 4.39 1.23
CA PHE A 45 6.26 5.26 0.15
C PHE A 45 5.03 4.66 -0.54
N HIS A 46 5.06 3.37 -0.89
CA HIS A 46 3.91 2.69 -1.46
C HIS A 46 2.73 2.60 -0.47
N LEU A 47 2.97 2.30 0.80
CA LEU A 47 1.92 2.33 1.84
C LEU A 47 1.25 3.70 1.94
N SER A 48 2.02 4.79 1.96
CA SER A 48 1.46 6.14 1.96
C SER A 48 0.59 6.44 0.73
N ASN A 49 0.99 5.96 -0.46
CA ASN A 49 0.17 6.11 -1.66
C ASN A 49 -1.12 5.26 -1.58
N ILE A 50 -1.04 4.03 -1.06
CA ILE A 50 -2.20 3.17 -0.83
C ILE A 50 -3.18 3.87 0.10
N TYR A 51 -2.71 4.41 1.22
CA TYR A 51 -3.55 5.11 2.19
C TYR A 51 -4.26 6.30 1.55
N CYS A 52 -3.53 7.09 0.76
CA CYS A 52 -4.11 8.22 0.04
C CYS A 52 -5.12 7.79 -1.05
N LYS A 53 -4.88 6.68 -1.74
CA LYS A 53 -5.75 6.15 -2.81
C LYS A 53 -7.04 5.52 -2.29
N LEU A 54 -6.93 4.83 -1.16
CA LEU A 54 -8.06 4.18 -0.49
C LEU A 54 -8.78 5.11 0.50
N GLU A 55 -8.25 6.32 0.73
CA GLU A 55 -8.80 7.32 1.66
C GLU A 55 -8.87 6.82 3.11
N VAL A 56 -7.80 6.15 3.53
CA VAL A 56 -7.63 5.57 4.87
C VAL A 56 -6.37 6.13 5.55
N THR A 57 -6.24 5.90 6.86
CA THR A 57 -5.16 6.50 7.66
C THR A 57 -4.08 5.52 8.10
N ASN A 58 -4.37 4.22 8.06
CA ASN A 58 -3.46 3.21 8.59
C ASN A 58 -3.56 1.89 7.84
N ARG A 59 -2.62 0.99 8.18
CA ARG A 59 -2.47 -0.32 7.57
C ARG A 59 -3.71 -1.20 7.68
N ALA A 60 -4.30 -1.28 8.88
CA ALA A 60 -5.45 -2.14 9.12
C ALA A 60 -6.66 -1.67 8.32
N GLN A 61 -6.92 -0.35 8.30
CA GLN A 61 -7.94 0.25 7.46
C GLN A 61 -7.68 0.01 5.97
N ALA A 62 -6.43 0.11 5.51
CA ALA A 62 -6.10 -0.17 4.11
C ALA A 62 -6.37 -1.62 3.70
N VAL A 63 -6.07 -2.59 4.56
CA VAL A 63 -6.40 -3.99 4.32
C VAL A 63 -7.91 -4.20 4.32
N GLY A 64 -8.63 -3.68 5.31
CA GLY A 64 -10.09 -3.78 5.40
C GLY A 64 -10.80 -3.15 4.20
N GLU A 65 -10.38 -1.94 3.80
CA GLU A 65 -10.97 -1.24 2.66
C GLU A 65 -10.69 -1.96 1.34
N ALA A 66 -9.50 -2.51 1.18
CA ALA A 66 -9.19 -3.29 -0.02
C ALA A 66 -9.96 -4.62 -0.10
N LEU A 67 -10.28 -5.24 1.03
CA LEU A 67 -11.19 -6.39 1.07
C LEU A 67 -12.63 -5.97 0.73
N ASN A 68 -13.13 -4.88 1.33
CA ASN A 68 -14.47 -4.35 1.05
C ASN A 68 -14.66 -3.99 -0.45
N ARG A 69 -13.62 -3.47 -1.09
CA ARG A 69 -13.61 -3.13 -2.53
C ARG A 69 -13.31 -4.32 -3.45
N GLY A 70 -13.09 -5.53 -2.93
CA GLY A 70 -12.73 -6.72 -3.73
C GLY A 70 -11.36 -6.63 -4.41
N LEU A 71 -10.45 -5.80 -3.90
CA LEU A 71 -9.09 -5.62 -4.42
C LEU A 71 -8.13 -6.70 -3.91
N LEU A 72 -8.50 -7.36 -2.81
CA LEU A 72 -7.78 -8.49 -2.21
C LEU A 72 -8.73 -9.67 -2.11
N ASN A 73 -8.19 -10.86 -2.42
CA ASN A 73 -8.80 -12.17 -2.18
C ASN A 73 -7.98 -12.91 -1.12
#